data_AF-A0A832GV91-F1
#
_entry.id   AF-A0A832GV91-F1
#
_cell.length_a   1.000
_cell.length_b   1.000
_cell.length_c   1.000
_cell.angle_alpha   90.00
_cell.angle_beta   90.00
_cell.angle_gamma   90.00
#
_symmetry.space_group_name_H-M   'P 1'
#
loop_
_entity.id
_entity.type
_entity.pdbx_description
1 polymer ?
#
loop_
_entity_poly.entity_id
_entity_poly.type
_entity_poly.pdbx_seq_one_letter_code
_entity_poly.pdbx_strand_id
1 'polypeptide(L)' 'MIRSIENKDRNTIEKILNDTNNFKDFEIQVAMELIDTYLTDENQKDYHIFVDEDNNELRGYVCVGPRP' A
#
# COMPACT_ATOMS: atom_id res chain seq x y z
N MET A 1 -0.64 14.93 2.85
CA MET A 1 -1.54 15.09 1.70
C MET A 1 -1.89 13.70 1.21
N ILE A 2 -3.18 13.39 1.13
CA ILE A 2 -3.64 12.09 0.66
C ILE A 2 -3.63 12.07 -0.87
N ARG A 3 -2.99 11.05 -1.46
CA ARG A 3 -3.00 10.79 -2.91
C ARG A 3 -3.01 9.29 -3.19
N SER A 4 -3.29 8.92 -4.45
CA SER A 4 -3.11 7.53 -4.91
C SER A 4 -1.65 7.11 -4.82
N ILE A 5 -1.43 5.82 -4.54
CA ILE A 5 -0.10 5.21 -4.54
C ILE A 5 0.56 5.30 -5.94
N GLU A 6 1.88 5.45 -5.96
CA GLU A 6 2.73 5.39 -7.15
C GLU A 6 3.81 4.29 -6.97
N ASN A 7 4.40 3.83 -8.07
CA ASN A 7 5.46 2.80 -8.04
C ASN A 7 6.64 3.14 -7.10
N LYS A 8 6.94 4.43 -6.92
CA LYS A 8 8.02 4.90 -6.02
C LYS A 8 7.74 4.61 -4.53
N ASP A 9 6.47 4.46 -4.16
CA ASP A 9 6.05 4.31 -2.77
C ASP A 9 6.15 2.87 -2.26
N ARG A 10 6.16 1.88 -3.18
CA ARG A 10 6.12 0.44 -2.88
C ARG A 10 7.10 0.04 -1.78
N ASN A 11 8.37 0.38 -1.95
CA ASN A 11 9.43 -0.03 -1.01
C ASN A 11 9.29 0.68 0.34
N THR A 12 8.76 1.91 0.36
CA THR A 12 8.52 2.65 1.60
C THR A 12 7.36 2.02 2.39
N ILE A 13 6.31 1.57 1.72
CA ILE A 13 5.20 0.86 2.36
C ILE A 13 5.66 -0.50 2.92
N GLU A 14 6.45 -1.26 2.16
CA GLU A 14 7.05 -2.51 2.64
C GLU A 14 7.88 -2.28 3.91
N LYS A 15 8.67 -1.21 3.93
CA LYS A 15 9.44 -0.81 5.12
C LYS A 15 8.53 -0.46 6.29
N ILE A 16 7.47 0.31 6.09
CA ILE A 16 6.51 0.65 7.16
C ILE A 16 5.91 -0.62 7.77
N LEU A 17 5.48 -1.58 6.93
CA LEU A 17 4.92 -2.84 7.40
C LEU A 17 5.92 -3.63 8.26
N ASN A 18 7.16 -3.75 7.82
CA ASN A 18 8.22 -4.42 8.58
C ASN A 18 8.55 -3.68 9.88
N ASP A 19 8.75 -2.36 9.83
CA ASP A 19 9.16 -1.54 10.97
C ASP A 19 8.10 -1.49 12.08
N THR A 20 6.80 -1.66 11.74
CA THR A 20 5.72 -1.71 12.74
C THR A 20 5.80 -2.92 13.67
N ASN A 21 6.51 -4.00 13.27
CA ASN A 21 6.63 -5.25 14.03
C ASN A 21 5.28 -5.85 14.51
N ASN A 22 4.18 -5.52 13.82
CA ASN A 22 2.83 -5.98 14.17
C ASN A 22 2.30 -7.05 13.22
N PHE A 23 3.00 -7.31 12.12
CA PHE A 23 2.61 -8.24 11.07
C PHE A 23 3.62 -9.39 10.99
N LYS A 24 3.10 -10.58 10.70
CA LYS A 24 3.92 -11.74 10.33
C LYS A 24 4.35 -11.61 8.87
N ASP A 25 5.42 -12.30 8.50
CA ASP A 25 5.97 -12.26 7.13
C ASP A 25 4.91 -12.57 6.06
N PHE A 26 4.02 -13.53 6.30
CA PHE A 26 2.95 -13.85 5.35
C PHE A 26 1.88 -12.75 5.24
N GLU A 27 1.63 -12.00 6.30
CA GLU A 27 0.67 -10.88 6.28
C GLU A 27 1.25 -9.72 5.48
N ILE A 28 2.56 -9.47 5.64
CA ILE A 28 3.30 -8.50 4.83
C ILE A 28 3.29 -8.92 3.36
N GLN A 29 3.55 -10.20 3.07
CA GLN A 29 3.52 -10.72 1.70
C GLN A 29 2.16 -10.48 1.03
N VAL A 30 1.05 -10.82 1.71
CA VAL A 30 -0.30 -10.59 1.19
C VAL A 30 -0.58 -9.11 0.96
N ALA A 31 -0.15 -8.23 1.88
CA ALA A 31 -0.30 -6.78 1.68
C ALA A 31 0.47 -6.28 0.44
N MET A 32 1.68 -6.79 0.22
CA MET A 32 2.50 -6.43 -0.94
C MET A 32 1.93 -6.98 -2.25
N GLU A 33 1.34 -8.19 -2.26
CA GLU A 33 0.65 -8.75 -3.42
C GLU A 33 -0.53 -7.85 -3.87
N LEU A 34 -1.30 -7.30 -2.92
CA LEU A 34 -2.39 -6.36 -3.23
C LEU A 34 -1.87 -5.04 -3.81
N ILE A 35 -0.77 -4.52 -3.25
CA ILE A 35 -0.11 -3.31 -3.75
C ILE A 35 0.41 -3.51 -5.17
N ASP A 36 1.09 -4.64 -5.41
CA ASP A 36 1.66 -4.97 -6.71
C ASP A 36 0.56 -5.19 -7.75
N THR A 37 -0.54 -5.84 -7.38
CA THR A 37 -1.71 -6.00 -8.26
C THR A 37 -2.29 -4.63 -8.64
N TYR A 38 -2.51 -3.74 -7.66
CA TYR A 38 -3.03 -2.40 -7.92
C TYR A 38 -2.11 -1.55 -8.81
N LEU A 39 -0.78 -1.68 -8.66
CA LEU A 39 0.19 -0.93 -9.45
C LEU A 39 0.39 -1.46 -10.89
N THR A 40 0.07 -2.73 -11.13
CA THR A 40 0.34 -3.41 -12.42
C THR A 40 -0.90 -3.65 -13.28
N ASP A 41 -2.09 -3.75 -12.68
CA ASP A 41 -3.34 -3.98 -13.39
C ASP A 41 -4.25 -2.74 -13.37
N GLU A 42 -4.27 -2.01 -14.49
CA GLU A 42 -5.14 -0.84 -14.67
C GLU A 42 -6.65 -1.17 -14.63
N ASN A 43 -7.02 -2.45 -14.78
CA ASN A 43 -8.42 -2.90 -14.75
C ASN A 43 -8.89 -3.36 -13.37
N GLN A 44 -7.98 -3.46 -12.40
CA GLN A 44 -8.34 -3.79 -11.03
C GLN A 44 -9.29 -2.71 -10.48
N LYS A 45 -10.36 -3.14 -9.80
CA LYS A 45 -11.35 -2.25 -9.16
C LYS A 45 -11.71 -2.68 -7.73
N ASP A 46 -11.09 -3.74 -7.24
CA ASP A 46 -11.47 -4.39 -5.98
C ASP A 46 -10.91 -3.66 -4.75
N TYR A 47 -9.86 -2.88 -4.93
CA TYR A 47 -9.16 -2.15 -3.87
C TYR A 47 -8.63 -0.83 -4.40
N HIS A 48 -8.73 0.21 -3.58
CA HIS A 48 -8.12 1.50 -3.78
C HIS A 48 -7.06 1.71 -2.71
N ILE A 49 -5.88 2.14 -3.15
CA ILE A 49 -4.74 2.34 -2.26
C ILE A 49 -4.33 3.81 -2.29
N PHE A 50 -4.32 4.42 -1.11
CA PHE A 50 -3.92 5.80 -0.91
C PHE A 50 -2.77 5.88 0.09
N VAL A 51 -1.92 6.89 -0.07
CA VAL A 51 -0.80 7.20 0.82
C VAL A 51 -0.97 8.60 1.40
N ASP A 52 -0.53 8.81 2.63
CA ASP A 52 -0.35 10.15 3.19
C ASP A 52 1.11 10.56 3.06
N GLU A 53 1.35 11.63 2.30
CA GLU A 53 2.68 12.21 2.08
C GLU A 53 2.77 13.61 2.68
N ASP A 54 3.80 13.88 3.48
CA ASP A 54 4.12 15.23 3.94
C ASP A 54 5.60 15.52 3.72
N ASN A 55 5.93 16.64 3.09
CA ASN A 55 7.30 17.05 2.76
C ASN A 55 8.14 15.94 2.08
N ASN A 56 7.57 15.22 1.10
CA ASN A 56 8.17 14.06 0.42
C ASN A 56 8.44 12.85 1.32
N GLU A 57 7.89 12.82 2.54
CA GLU A 57 7.93 11.68 3.43
C GLU A 57 6.57 10.98 3.46
N LEU A 58 6.58 9.68 3.17
CA LEU A 58 5.39 8.84 3.25
C LEU A 58 5.17 8.41 4.70
N ARG A 59 4.05 8.84 5.29
CA ARG A 59 3.72 8.60 6.71
C ARG A 59 2.90 7.36 6.97
N GLY A 60 2.23 6.86 5.93
CA GLY A 60 1.38 5.69 6.01
C GLY A 60 0.55 5.50 4.74
N TYR A 61 -0.24 4.44 4.74
CA TYR A 61 -1.12 4.10 3.63
C TYR A 61 -2.44 3.51 4.14
N VAL A 62 -3.45 3.51 3.27
CA VAL A 62 -4.71 2.82 3.47
C VAL A 62 -5.03 2.00 2.24
N CYS A 63 -5.48 0.77 2.44
CA CYS A 63 -6.02 -0.11 1.41
C CYS A 63 -7.50 -0.38 1.75
N VAL A 64 -8.41 -0.03 0.83
CA VAL A 64 -9.86 -0.13 1.04
C VAL A 64 -10.54 -0.64 -0.22
N GLY A 65 -11.50 -1.54 -0.07
CA GLY A 65 -12.27 -2.10 -1.18
C GLY A 65 -13.76 -2.19 -0.84
N PRO A 66 -14.66 -2.21 -1.86
CA PRO A 66 -16.06 -2.52 -1.64
C PRO A 66 -16.22 -3.93 -1.04
N ARG A 67 -17.20 -4.10 -0.16
CA ARG A 67 -17.62 -5.44 0.26
C ARG A 67 -18.40 -6.11 -0.89
N PRO A 68 -18.15 -7.40 -1.19
CA PRO A 68 -18.92 -8.16 -2.16
C PRO A 68 -20.43 -8.18 -1.84
#